data_AF-A0A6I5W788-F1
#
_entry.id   AF-A0A6I5W788-F1
#
_cell.length_a   1.000
_cell.length_b   1.000
_cell.length_c   1.000
_cell.angle_alpha   90.00
_cell.angle_beta   90.00
_cell.angle_gamma   90.00
#
_symmetry.space_group_name_H-M   'P 1'
#
loop_
_entity.id
_entity.type
_entity.pdbx_description
1 polymer ?
#
loop_
_entity_poly.entity_id
_entity_poly.type
_entity_poly.pdbx_seq_one_letter_code
_entity_poly.pdbx_strand_id
1 'polypeptide(L)'
;MTALPGLPFRVGDVVELAEQHYCYGLGTLTLRVVELGRRERHSDGLWIHLRGVELGDPRGPRQRRVLARIDAVRIKPEPCPIAHVPVRPDWCCAGCGQAWPCPDRRQRLLDRYARDRPALGVYLGMQLADAVSDLRHLPVEALYARFLGWLRDGDGAVSTDG
;
A
#
# COMPACT_ATOMS: atom_id res chain seq x y z
N MET A 1 10.01 16.03 -7.89
CA MET A 1 9.08 15.19 -7.11
C MET A 1 9.22 15.60 -5.64
N THR A 2 8.53 16.66 -5.24
CA THR A 2 8.75 17.27 -3.93
C THR A 2 7.64 16.84 -2.99
N ALA A 3 7.94 15.98 -2.03
CA ALA A 3 7.07 15.77 -0.89
C ALA A 3 7.08 17.06 -0.06
N LEU A 4 5.91 17.69 0.11
CA LEU A 4 5.79 18.76 1.11
C LEU A 4 5.89 18.11 2.50
N PRO A 5 6.77 18.58 3.39
CA PRO A 5 6.91 17.98 4.71
C PRO A 5 5.56 18.00 5.46
N GLY A 6 5.21 16.86 6.07
CA GLY A 6 4.05 16.71 6.95
C GLY A 6 2.71 16.35 6.28
N LEU A 7 2.68 15.92 5.02
CA LEU A 7 1.49 15.28 4.44
C LEU A 7 1.64 13.75 4.45
N PRO A 8 0.55 13.01 4.75
CA PRO A 8 0.60 11.55 4.69
C PRO A 8 0.73 11.01 3.26
N PHE A 9 0.41 11.82 2.23
CA PHE A 9 0.41 11.45 0.81
C PHE A 9 1.21 12.44 -0.05
N ARG A 10 1.50 12.06 -1.29
CA ARG A 10 2.38 12.76 -2.24
C ARG A 10 1.73 12.86 -3.62
N VAL A 11 2.34 13.67 -4.49
CA VAL A 11 2.02 13.63 -5.93
C VAL A 11 2.33 12.23 -6.48
N GLY A 12 1.38 11.67 -7.22
CA GLY A 12 1.40 10.32 -7.76
C GLY A 12 0.51 9.34 -6.99
N ASP A 13 0.25 9.58 -5.71
CA ASP A 13 -0.60 8.70 -4.91
C ASP A 13 -2.05 8.72 -5.41
N VAL A 14 -2.73 7.59 -5.31
CA VAL A 14 -4.18 7.56 -5.40
C VAL A 14 -4.75 7.72 -4.01
N VAL A 15 -5.64 8.69 -3.89
CA VAL A 15 -6.33 8.99 -2.65
C VAL A 15 -7.83 8.83 -2.82
N GLU A 16 -8.47 8.41 -1.76
CA GLU A 16 -9.92 8.33 -1.63
C GLU A 16 -10.38 9.43 -0.66
N LEU A 17 -11.38 10.18 -1.10
CA LEU A 17 -11.98 11.29 -0.39
C LEU A 17 -13.46 11.00 -0.21
N ALA A 18 -13.90 10.82 1.04
CA ALA A 18 -15.33 10.70 1.35
C ALA A 18 -16.02 12.05 1.15
N GLU A 19 -17.27 12.03 0.66
CA GLU A 19 -18.07 13.22 0.32
C GLU A 19 -18.00 14.34 1.39
N GLN A 20 -18.15 13.98 2.66
CA GLN A 20 -18.13 14.91 3.79
C GLN A 20 -16.78 15.59 4.06
N HIS A 21 -15.71 15.16 3.40
CA HIS A 21 -14.33 15.59 3.64
C HIS A 21 -13.67 16.23 2.41
N TYR A 22 -14.45 16.60 1.39
CA TYR A 22 -13.98 17.45 0.30
C TYR A 22 -15.08 18.37 -0.25
N CYS A 23 -14.69 19.56 -0.75
CA CYS A 23 -15.64 20.50 -1.35
C CYS A 23 -15.83 20.24 -2.86
N TYR A 24 -17.01 20.58 -3.38
CA TYR A 24 -17.35 20.61 -4.81
C TYR A 24 -17.49 19.24 -5.49
N GLY A 25 -18.00 18.23 -4.78
CA GLY A 25 -18.49 17.00 -5.41
C GLY A 25 -19.54 16.27 -4.59
N LEU A 26 -20.07 15.21 -5.18
CA LEU A 26 -21.02 14.28 -4.57
C LEU A 26 -20.40 12.88 -4.68
N GLY A 27 -20.57 12.06 -3.65
CA GLY A 27 -20.04 10.70 -3.54
C GLY A 27 -18.59 10.61 -3.08
N THR A 28 -18.07 9.38 -3.07
CA THR A 28 -16.66 9.10 -2.79
C THR A 28 -15.82 9.38 -4.03
N LEU A 29 -14.83 10.25 -3.92
CA LEU A 29 -13.92 10.60 -5.00
C LEU A 29 -12.61 9.81 -4.87
N THR A 30 -12.28 9.00 -5.88
CA THR A 30 -10.95 8.40 -6.04
C THR A 30 -10.12 9.28 -6.99
N LEU A 31 -9.01 9.84 -6.51
CA LEU A 31 -8.22 10.84 -7.23
C LEU A 31 -6.74 10.42 -7.28
N ARG A 32 -6.17 10.34 -8.47
CA ARG A 32 -4.71 10.32 -8.67
C ARG A 32 -4.17 11.73 -8.47
N VAL A 33 -3.42 11.97 -7.41
CA VAL A 33 -2.86 13.29 -7.10
C VAL A 33 -1.82 13.67 -8.15
N VAL A 34 -2.04 14.77 -8.87
CA VAL A 34 -1.09 15.32 -9.86
C VAL A 34 -0.38 16.54 -9.29
N GLU A 35 -1.03 17.29 -8.39
CA GLU A 35 -0.49 18.51 -7.81
C GLU A 35 -1.06 18.73 -6.41
N LEU A 36 -0.18 19.11 -5.48
CA LEU A 36 -0.49 19.49 -4.11
C LEU A 36 -0.41 21.02 -4.00
N GLY A 37 -1.55 21.66 -3.75
CA GLY A 37 -1.68 23.10 -3.67
C GLY A 37 -1.58 23.66 -2.26
N ARG A 38 -2.14 24.86 -2.08
CA ARG A 38 -2.14 25.60 -0.81
C ARG A 38 -2.89 24.85 0.29
N ARG A 39 -2.37 24.93 1.51
CA ARG A 39 -3.07 24.50 2.74
C ARG A 39 -3.89 25.64 3.32
N GLU A 40 -5.06 25.32 3.84
CA GLU A 40 -5.98 26.26 4.46
C GLU A 40 -6.41 25.72 5.82
N ARG A 41 -6.47 26.58 6.83
CA ARG A 41 -6.97 26.22 8.14
C ARG A 41 -8.45 26.60 8.20
N HIS A 42 -9.28 25.60 8.40
CA HIS A 42 -10.73 25.75 8.60
C HIS A 42 -11.04 25.44 10.06
N SER A 43 -12.28 25.70 10.48
CA SER A 43 -12.70 25.46 11.87
C SER A 43 -12.62 23.99 12.29
N ASP A 44 -12.74 23.08 11.33
CA ASP A 44 -12.81 21.63 11.51
C ASP A 44 -11.49 20.90 11.18
N GLY A 45 -10.44 21.64 10.82
CA GLY A 45 -9.12 21.05 10.59
C GLY A 45 -8.28 21.75 9.52
N LEU A 46 -7.24 21.05 9.08
CA LEU A 46 -6.35 21.52 8.03
C LEU A 46 -6.77 20.91 6.69
N TRP A 47 -7.03 21.76 5.71
CA TRP A 47 -7.45 21.40 4.37
C TRP A 47 -6.35 21.71 3.36
N ILE A 48 -6.37 21.04 2.22
CA ILE A 48 -5.41 21.25 1.13
C ILE A 48 -6.11 21.21 -0.23
N HIS A 49 -5.71 22.12 -1.11
CA HIS A 49 -6.12 22.06 -2.52
C HIS A 49 -5.38 20.93 -3.22
N LEU A 50 -6.14 19.98 -3.77
CA LEU A 50 -5.63 18.88 -4.58
C LEU A 50 -6.09 19.06 -6.01
N ARG A 51 -5.19 18.81 -6.95
CA ARG A 51 -5.55 18.62 -8.36
C ARG A 51 -5.11 17.22 -8.78
N GLY A 52 -5.98 16.55 -9.50
CA GLY A 52 -5.73 15.19 -9.93
C GLY A 52 -6.66 14.70 -11.03
N VAL A 53 -6.50 13.43 -11.39
CA VAL A 53 -7.38 12.73 -12.32
C VAL A 53 -8.29 11.81 -11.53
N GLU A 54 -9.60 11.97 -11.70
CA GLU A 54 -10.61 11.11 -11.13
C GLU A 54 -10.55 9.72 -11.77
N LEU A 55 -10.56 8.69 -10.92
CA LEU A 55 -10.52 7.30 -11.31
C LEU A 55 -11.87 6.65 -11.03
N GLY A 56 -12.34 5.80 -11.93
CA GLY A 56 -13.60 5.07 -11.77
C GLY A 56 -14.86 5.78 -12.27
N ASP A 57 -14.75 7.02 -12.78
CA ASP A 57 -15.88 7.66 -13.48
C ASP A 57 -16.17 6.91 -14.80
N PRO A 58 -17.38 6.38 -15.01
CA PRO A 58 -17.76 5.67 -16.23
C PRO A 58 -17.69 6.55 -17.50
N ARG A 59 -17.66 7.88 -17.36
CA ARG A 59 -17.51 8.83 -18.46
C ARG A 59 -16.06 9.04 -18.90
N GLY A 60 -15.11 8.40 -18.21
CA GLY A 60 -13.68 8.47 -18.52
C GLY A 60 -12.89 9.41 -17.58
N PRO A 61 -11.57 9.53 -17.80
CA PRO A 61 -10.68 10.26 -16.89
C PRO A 61 -11.01 11.76 -16.91
N ARG A 62 -11.36 12.31 -15.74
CA ARG A 62 -11.68 13.73 -15.57
C ARG A 62 -10.69 14.41 -14.65
N GLN A 63 -10.15 15.56 -15.04
CA GLN A 63 -9.37 16.37 -14.11
C GLN A 63 -10.28 17.03 -13.08
N ARG A 64 -9.93 16.93 -11.80
CA ARG A 64 -10.65 17.54 -10.68
C ARG A 64 -9.71 18.43 -9.88
N ARG A 65 -10.24 19.54 -9.40
CA ARG A 65 -9.65 20.40 -8.36
C ARG A 65 -10.59 20.37 -7.17
N VAL A 66 -10.08 19.94 -6.03
CA VAL A 66 -10.88 19.78 -4.80
C VAL A 66 -10.13 20.35 -3.61
N LEU A 67 -10.87 20.86 -2.64
CA LEU A 67 -10.34 21.18 -1.33
C LEU A 67 -10.64 19.97 -0.44
N ALA A 68 -9.62 19.31 0.10
CA ALA A 68 -9.76 18.07 0.87
C ALA A 68 -9.19 18.22 2.29
N ARG A 69 -9.86 17.63 3.28
CA ARG A 69 -9.38 17.63 4.66
C ARG A 69 -8.23 16.63 4.83
N ILE A 70 -7.05 17.11 5.26
CA ILE A 70 -5.79 16.35 5.20
C ILE A 70 -5.83 15.05 6.01
N ASP A 71 -6.44 15.09 7.20
CA ASP A 71 -6.52 13.93 8.11
C ASP A 71 -7.54 12.86 7.66
N ALA A 72 -8.44 13.23 6.77
CA ALA A 72 -9.49 12.37 6.23
C ALA A 72 -9.10 11.70 4.90
N VAL A 73 -8.00 12.14 4.28
CA VAL A 73 -7.51 11.57 3.03
C VAL A 73 -7.03 10.14 3.28
N ARG A 74 -7.63 9.17 2.57
CA ARG A 74 -7.19 7.77 2.61
C ARG A 74 -6.33 7.47 1.40
N ILE A 75 -5.11 7.00 1.60
CA ILE A 75 -4.27 6.55 0.48
C ILE A 75 -4.77 5.18 0.06
N LYS A 76 -5.21 5.08 -1.19
CA LYS A 76 -5.49 3.79 -1.82
C LYS A 76 -4.21 3.35 -2.51
N PRO A 77 -3.52 2.30 -2.01
CA PRO A 77 -2.36 1.79 -2.70
C PRO A 77 -2.81 1.32 -4.08
N GLU A 78 -2.30 1.96 -5.13
CA GLU A 78 -2.52 1.45 -6.47
C GLU A 78 -1.79 0.11 -6.60
N PRO A 79 -2.44 -0.92 -7.15
CA PRO A 79 -1.73 -2.11 -7.54
C PRO A 79 -0.65 -1.67 -8.52
N CYS A 80 0.63 -1.88 -8.17
CA CYS A 80 1.69 -1.76 -9.16
C CYS A 80 1.32 -2.68 -10.32
N PRO A 81 1.26 -2.18 -11.57
CA PRO A 81 0.88 -3.00 -12.72
C PRO A 81 1.88 -4.14 -12.95
N ILE A 82 3.09 -4.00 -12.40
CA ILE A 82 4.13 -5.04 -12.42
C ILE A 82 3.84 -6.07 -11.34
N ALA A 83 3.80 -7.34 -11.73
CA ALA A 83 3.64 -8.44 -10.80
C ALA A 83 4.75 -8.42 -9.73
N HIS A 84 4.36 -8.51 -8.45
CA HIS A 84 5.30 -8.54 -7.33
C HIS A 84 5.94 -9.94 -7.19
N VAL A 85 6.73 -10.34 -8.18
CA VAL A 85 7.47 -11.61 -8.24
C VAL A 85 8.88 -11.45 -7.66
N PRO A 86 9.51 -12.53 -7.16
CA PRO A 86 10.90 -12.48 -6.72
C PRO A 86 11.84 -12.39 -7.93
N VAL A 87 12.84 -11.52 -7.85
CA VAL A 87 13.96 -11.42 -8.78
C VAL A 87 15.16 -12.08 -8.12
N ARG A 88 15.64 -13.19 -8.69
CA ARG A 88 16.83 -13.90 -8.21
C ARG A 88 18.10 -13.29 -8.84
N PRO A 89 19.27 -13.35 -8.17
CA PRO A 89 19.52 -13.99 -6.88
C PRO A 89 19.28 -13.08 -5.66
N ASP A 90 18.99 -11.79 -5.86
CA ASP A 90 18.90 -10.84 -4.73
C ASP A 90 17.58 -10.95 -3.94
N TRP A 91 16.61 -11.68 -4.49
CA TRP A 91 15.24 -11.79 -3.99
C TRP A 91 14.56 -10.43 -3.79
N CYS A 92 14.87 -9.47 -4.65
CA CYS A 92 14.16 -8.20 -4.70
C CYS A 92 12.81 -8.38 -5.40
N CYS A 93 11.82 -7.57 -5.04
CA CYS A 93 10.52 -7.61 -5.67
C CYS A 93 10.54 -6.82 -6.98
N ALA A 94 10.17 -7.44 -8.10
CA ALA A 94 10.11 -6.76 -9.40
C ALA A 94 9.14 -5.56 -9.42
N GLY A 95 8.09 -5.59 -8.59
CA GLY A 95 7.07 -4.55 -8.56
C GLY A 95 7.47 -3.28 -7.79
N CYS A 96 8.23 -3.41 -6.70
CA CYS A 96 8.54 -2.28 -5.82
C CYS A 96 10.01 -2.17 -5.36
N GLY A 97 10.88 -3.08 -5.81
CA GLY A 97 12.30 -3.12 -5.44
C GLY A 97 12.60 -3.58 -4.01
N GLN A 98 11.60 -3.70 -3.13
CA GLN A 98 11.77 -4.15 -1.74
C GLN A 98 12.12 -5.64 -1.66
N ALA A 99 12.63 -6.06 -0.51
CA ALA A 99 12.86 -7.47 -0.20
C ALA A 99 11.58 -8.31 -0.42
N TRP A 100 11.62 -9.26 -1.34
CA TRP A 100 10.53 -10.20 -1.59
C TRP A 100 10.48 -11.29 -0.50
N PRO A 101 9.32 -11.66 0.06
CA PRO A 101 7.99 -11.09 -0.20
C PRO A 101 7.86 -9.68 0.42
N CYS A 102 7.54 -8.69 -0.40
CA CYS A 102 7.28 -7.32 0.06
C CYS A 102 5.88 -7.21 0.68
N PRO A 103 5.56 -6.16 1.45
CA PRO A 103 4.26 -6.01 2.13
C PRO A 103 3.04 -6.24 1.22
N ASP A 104 3.01 -5.65 0.02
CA ASP A 104 1.90 -5.87 -0.92
C ASP A 104 1.78 -7.33 -1.39
N ARG A 105 2.92 -8.01 -1.61
CA ARG A 105 2.90 -9.41 -2.02
C ARG A 105 2.43 -10.30 -0.88
N ARG A 106 2.82 -9.99 0.37
CA ARG A 106 2.33 -10.70 1.56
C ARG A 106 0.81 -10.59 1.65
N GLN A 107 0.25 -9.38 1.57
CA GLN A 107 -1.21 -9.18 1.60
C GLN A 107 -1.91 -9.94 0.47
N ARG A 108 -1.42 -9.82 -0.78
CA ARG A 108 -2.01 -10.54 -1.92
C ARG A 108 -1.94 -12.07 -1.77
N LEU A 109 -0.87 -12.58 -1.16
CA LEU A 109 -0.77 -14.01 -0.86
C LEU A 109 -1.75 -14.43 0.23
N LEU A 110 -1.93 -13.63 1.28
CA LEU A 110 -2.93 -13.87 2.33
C LEU A 110 -4.35 -13.90 1.75
N ASP A 111 -4.68 -12.95 0.87
CA ASP A 111 -6.00 -12.88 0.23
C ASP A 111 -6.22 -14.08 -0.70
N ARG A 112 -5.22 -14.40 -1.54
CA ARG A 112 -5.29 -15.54 -2.49
C ARG A 112 -5.45 -16.88 -1.78
N TYR A 113 -4.78 -17.07 -0.65
CA TYR A 113 -4.79 -18.29 0.14
C TYR A 113 -5.67 -18.16 1.39
N ALA A 114 -6.64 -17.24 1.41
CA ALA A 114 -7.49 -16.98 2.58
C ALA A 114 -8.22 -18.24 3.07
N ARG A 115 -8.52 -19.18 2.17
CA ARG A 115 -9.20 -20.45 2.47
C ARG A 115 -8.26 -21.66 2.61
N ASP A 116 -6.95 -21.48 2.42
CA ASP A 116 -5.95 -22.55 2.47
C ASP A 116 -4.59 -22.00 2.93
N ARG A 117 -4.53 -21.60 4.20
CA ARG A 117 -3.30 -21.11 4.84
C ARG A 117 -2.16 -22.15 4.85
N PRO A 118 -2.41 -23.47 5.03
CA PRO A 118 -1.36 -24.47 4.89
C PRO A 118 -0.68 -24.46 3.52
N ALA A 119 -1.43 -24.36 2.43
CA ALA A 119 -0.85 -24.29 1.08
C ALA A 119 0.01 -23.03 0.87
N LEU A 120 -0.33 -21.90 1.51
CA LEU A 120 0.52 -20.71 1.52
C LEU A 120 1.87 -20.97 2.21
N GLY A 121 1.84 -21.64 3.37
CA GLY A 121 3.04 -22.03 4.10
C GLY A 121 3.95 -22.94 3.27
N VAL A 122 3.37 -23.93 2.58
CA VAL A 122 4.10 -24.83 1.68
C VAL A 122 4.75 -24.06 0.52
N TYR A 123 3.99 -23.18 -0.15
CA TYR A 123 4.52 -22.33 -1.22
C TYR A 123 5.69 -21.47 -0.76
N LEU A 124 5.54 -20.78 0.39
CA LEU A 124 6.62 -19.94 0.93
C LEU A 124 7.81 -20.76 1.44
N GLY A 125 7.59 -21.98 1.92
CA GLY A 125 8.66 -22.91 2.28
C GLY A 125 9.53 -23.32 1.08
N MET A 126 8.91 -23.57 -0.07
CA MET A 126 9.66 -23.84 -1.32
C MET A 126 10.51 -22.63 -1.73
N GLN A 127 9.92 -21.43 -1.68
CA GLN A 127 10.66 -20.20 -1.98
C GLN A 127 11.79 -19.93 -0.98
N LEU A 128 11.60 -20.25 0.30
CA LEU A 128 12.64 -20.14 1.31
C LEU A 128 13.82 -21.08 1.03
N ALA A 129 13.55 -22.33 0.61
CA ALA A 129 14.60 -23.28 0.27
C ALA A 129 15.51 -22.78 -0.88
N ASP A 130 14.91 -22.20 -1.92
CA ASP A 130 15.65 -21.55 -2.99
C ASP A 130 16.42 -20.31 -2.48
N ALA A 131 15.79 -19.51 -1.63
CA ALA A 131 16.38 -18.28 -1.11
C ALA A 131 17.59 -18.53 -0.21
N VAL A 132 17.59 -19.61 0.58
CA VAL A 132 18.74 -20.02 1.40
C VAL A 132 19.98 -20.25 0.54
N SER A 133 19.82 -20.78 -0.68
CA SER A 133 20.93 -21.02 -1.59
C SER A 133 21.49 -19.72 -2.17
N ASP A 134 20.61 -18.79 -2.57
CA ASP A 134 21.04 -17.52 -3.18
C ASP A 134 21.57 -16.51 -2.15
N LEU A 135 20.94 -16.46 -0.96
CA LEU A 135 21.21 -15.49 0.10
C LEU A 135 22.02 -16.10 1.24
N ARG A 136 22.97 -16.98 0.91
CA ARG A 136 23.85 -17.68 1.89
C ARG A 136 24.63 -16.79 2.85
N HIS A 137 24.72 -15.49 2.57
CA HIS A 137 25.37 -14.50 3.42
C HIS A 137 24.46 -13.97 4.53
N LEU A 138 23.15 -14.19 4.43
CA LEU A 138 22.18 -13.81 5.45
C LEU A 138 22.00 -14.95 6.46
N PRO A 139 21.73 -14.63 7.74
CA PRO A 139 21.46 -15.64 8.74
C PRO A 139 20.09 -16.30 8.50
N VAL A 140 19.97 -17.58 8.86
CA VAL A 140 18.77 -18.40 8.60
C VAL A 140 17.55 -17.82 9.30
N GLU A 141 17.70 -17.29 10.51
CA GLU A 141 16.61 -16.66 11.26
C GLU A 141 16.04 -15.44 10.53
N ALA A 142 16.88 -14.65 9.84
CA ALA A 142 16.41 -13.50 9.07
C ALA A 142 15.62 -13.95 7.83
N LEU A 143 16.05 -15.03 7.17
CA LEU A 143 15.33 -15.61 6.05
C LEU A 143 13.99 -16.21 6.50
N TYR A 144 13.98 -16.95 7.62
CA TYR A 144 12.75 -17.50 8.19
C TYR A 144 11.75 -16.39 8.56
N ALA A 145 12.18 -15.37 9.30
CA ALA A 145 11.33 -14.24 9.69
C ALA A 145 10.74 -13.51 8.46
N ARG A 146 11.56 -13.35 7.40
CA ARG A 146 11.17 -12.70 6.15
C ARG A 146 10.11 -13.49 5.37
N PHE A 147 10.25 -14.80 5.25
CA PHE A 147 9.37 -15.63 4.41
C PHE A 147 8.16 -16.15 5.17
N LEU A 148 8.34 -16.62 6.42
CA LEU A 148 7.32 -17.36 7.18
C LEU A 148 6.93 -16.68 8.50
N GLY A 149 7.77 -15.80 9.07
CA GLY A 149 7.54 -15.22 10.40
C GLY A 149 6.19 -14.50 10.55
N TRP A 150 5.80 -13.75 9.53
CA TRP A 150 4.56 -12.96 9.51
C TRP A 150 3.28 -13.78 9.24
N LEU A 151 3.39 -15.10 8.95
CA LEU A 151 2.20 -15.96 8.82
C LEU A 151 1.53 -16.24 10.16
N ARG A 152 2.30 -16.14 11.26
CA ARG A 152 1.86 -16.49 12.63
C ARG A 152 1.20 -15.31 13.34
N ASP A 153 1.54 -14.08 12.97
CA ASP A 153 0.98 -12.86 13.56
C ASP A 153 -0.46 -12.57 13.11
N GLY A 154 -1.01 -13.37 12.18
CA GLY A 154 -2.39 -13.29 11.71
C GLY A 154 -3.41 -14.02 12.59
N ASP A 155 -2.97 -14.75 13.62
CA ASP A 155 -3.82 -15.39 14.63
C ASP A 155 -3.55 -14.75 16.00
N GLY A 156 -4.43 -13.84 16.42
CA GLY A 156 -4.49 -13.40 17.82
C GLY A 156 -3.71 -12.13 18.18
N ALA A 157 -4.27 -10.97 17.82
CA ALA A 157 -4.25 -9.85 18.75
C ALA A 157 -5.12 -10.23 19.97
N VAL A 158 -4.59 -11.03 20.88
CA VAL A 158 -5.07 -11.05 22.27
C VAL A 158 -4.31 -9.95 22.99
N SER A 159 -5.00 -8.84 23.23
CA SER A 159 -4.58 -7.86 24.22
C SER A 159 -4.48 -8.59 25.57
N THR A 160 -3.27 -8.82 26.06
CA THR A 160 -3.06 -9.05 27.49
C THR A 160 -2.93 -7.67 28.13
N ASP A 161 -4.06 -7.15 28.56
CA ASP A 161 -4.14 -6.15 29.62
C ASP A 161 -4.39 -6.95 30.92
N GLY A 162 -3.53 -6.78 31.92
CA GLY A 162 -3.56 -7.51 33.20
C GLY A 162 -2.20 -7.95 33.70
#